data_AF-A0A1V1PKS3-F1
#
_entry.id   AF-A0A1V1PKS3-F1
#
_cell.length_a   1.000
_cell.length_b   1.000
_cell.length_c   1.000
_cell.angle_alpha   90.00
_cell.angle_beta   90.00
_cell.angle_gamma   90.00
#
_symmetry.space_group_name_H-M   'P 1'
#
loop_
_entity.id
_entity.type
_entity.pdbx_description
1 polymer ?
#
loop_
_entity_poly.entity_id
_entity_poly.type
_entity_poly.pdbx_seq_one_letter_code
_entity_poly.pdbx_strand_id
1 'polypeptide(L)' 'MSRETRRAPETTISRLTLLQASKAADAAWMAEVVAVFGEREARMARFQDRANGEPGTRLRELYDKFVAASEAYTSTS' A
#
# COMPACT_ATOMS: atom_id res chain seq x y z
N MET A 1 -1.88 28.54 -37.09
CA MET A 1 -1.10 27.35 -36.67
C MET A 1 -1.53 26.97 -35.27
N SER A 2 -2.44 26.01 -35.15
CA SER A 2 -3.01 25.58 -33.86
C SER A 2 -2.07 24.57 -33.20
N ARG A 3 -1.56 24.89 -32.00
CA ARG A 3 -0.92 23.91 -31.13
C ARG A 3 -2.02 23.13 -30.43
N GLU A 4 -2.38 21.99 -31.00
CA GLU A 4 -3.25 21.03 -30.34
C GLU A 4 -2.43 20.31 -29.27
N THR A 5 -2.56 20.76 -28.04
CA THR A 5 -1.98 20.12 -26.86
C THR A 5 -2.66 18.77 -26.71
N ARG A 6 -2.04 17.71 -27.24
CA ARG A 6 -2.43 16.32 -26.98
C ARG A 6 -2.27 16.07 -25.48
N ARG A 7 -3.36 16.24 -24.73
CA ARG A 7 -3.45 15.75 -23.35
C ARG A 7 -3.29 14.23 -23.45
N ALA A 8 -2.18 13.72 -22.92
CA ALA A 8 -1.96 12.28 -22.83
C ALA A 8 -3.17 11.65 -22.12
N PRO A 9 -3.61 10.43 -22.51
CA PRO A 9 -4.69 9.77 -21.82
C PRO A 9 -4.25 9.55 -20.37
N GLU A 10 -4.84 10.30 -19.44
CA GLU A 10 -4.81 9.98 -18.02
C GLU A 10 -5.34 8.57 -17.92
N THR A 11 -4.44 7.61 -17.71
CA THR A 11 -4.80 6.20 -17.70
C THR A 11 -5.53 5.98 -16.38
N THR A 12 -6.85 6.09 -16.39
CA THR A 12 -7.69 5.87 -15.22
C THR A 12 -7.41 4.46 -14.72
N ILE A 13 -6.66 4.35 -13.62
CA ILE A 13 -6.37 3.06 -13.00
C ILE A 13 -7.70 2.46 -12.56
N SER A 14 -8.00 1.24 -13.01
CA SER A 14 -9.27 0.59 -12.68
C SER A 14 -9.36 0.29 -11.19
N ARG A 15 -10.58 0.34 -10.62
CA ARG A 15 -10.83 -0.04 -9.22
C ARG A 15 -10.33 -1.45 -8.89
N LEU A 16 -10.41 -2.38 -9.84
CA LEU A 16 -9.87 -3.74 -9.68
C LEU A 16 -8.34 -3.72 -9.54
N THR A 17 -7.65 -2.92 -10.35
CA THR A 17 -6.19 -2.75 -10.27
C THR A 17 -5.79 -2.13 -8.93
N LEU A 18 -6.53 -1.13 -8.45
CA LEU A 18 -6.29 -0.53 -7.13
C LEU A 18 -6.50 -1.54 -5.99
N LEU A 19 -7.54 -2.36 -6.07
CA LEU A 19 -7.78 -3.44 -5.10
C LEU A 19 -6.64 -4.48 -5.11
N GLN A 20 -6.17 -4.87 -6.28
CA GLN A 20 -5.05 -5.80 -6.43
C GLN A 20 -3.76 -5.22 -5.86
N ALA A 21 -3.48 -3.94 -6.12
CA ALA A 21 -2.32 -3.23 -5.58
C ALA A 21 -2.38 -3.13 -4.04
N SER A 22 -3.55 -2.79 -3.48
CA SER A 22 -3.76 -2.75 -2.01
C SER A 22 -3.54 -4.13 -1.39
N LYS A 23 -4.07 -5.21 -1.97
CA LYS A 23 -3.86 -6.58 -1.48
C LYS A 23 -2.40 -7.03 -1.57
N ALA A 24 -1.70 -6.69 -2.65
CA ALA A 24 -0.29 -7.03 -2.81
C ALA A 24 0.58 -6.29 -1.78
N ALA A 25 0.28 -5.02 -1.51
CA ALA A 25 0.96 -4.23 -0.50
C ALA A 25 0.68 -4.75 0.92
N ASP A 26 -0.59 -5.12 1.22
CA ASP A 26 -0.97 -5.74 2.50
C ASP A 26 -0.20 -7.04 2.73
N ALA A 27 -0.10 -7.90 1.73
CA ALA A 27 0.64 -9.17 1.83
C ALA A 27 2.15 -8.94 2.08
N ALA A 28 2.75 -7.98 1.37
CA ALA A 28 4.17 -7.66 1.53
C ALA A 28 4.46 -7.09 2.92
N TRP A 29 3.60 -6.20 3.42
CA TRP A 29 3.70 -5.68 4.79
C TRP A 29 3.52 -6.78 5.84
N MET A 30 2.50 -7.62 5.71
CA MET A 30 2.26 -8.72 6.65
C MET A 30 3.39 -9.75 6.67
N ALA A 31 4.05 -10.00 5.55
CA ALA A 31 5.23 -10.88 5.51
C ALA A 31 6.38 -10.31 6.36
N GLU A 32 6.62 -9.00 6.31
CA GLU A 32 7.62 -8.34 7.14
C GLU A 32 7.21 -8.30 8.61
N VAL A 33 5.93 -8.05 8.91
CA VAL A 33 5.37 -8.14 10.28
C VAL A 33 5.62 -9.54 10.85
N VAL A 34 5.38 -10.60 10.08
CA VAL A 34 5.67 -11.98 10.49
C VAL A 34 7.17 -12.20 10.69
N ALA A 35 8.02 -11.66 9.83
CA ALA A 35 9.48 -11.78 9.99
C ALA A 35 9.99 -11.08 11.25
N VAL A 36 9.41 -9.94 11.63
CA VAL A 36 9.83 -9.14 12.79
C VAL A 36 9.25 -9.65 14.12
N PHE A 37 7.99 -10.08 14.12
CA PHE A 37 7.28 -10.43 15.36
C PHE A 37 7.02 -11.94 15.52
N GLY A 38 7.20 -12.73 14.48
CA GLY A 38 6.81 -14.14 14.42
C GLY A 38 5.32 -14.33 14.13
N GLU A 39 4.95 -15.50 13.61
CA GLU A 39 3.58 -15.81 13.18
C GLU A 39 2.53 -15.64 14.29
N ARG A 40 2.89 -15.96 15.54
CA ARG A 40 1.98 -15.91 16.69
C ARG A 40 1.58 -14.48 17.06
N GLU A 41 2.54 -13.56 17.01
CA GLU A 41 2.32 -12.17 17.40
C GLU A 41 1.92 -11.29 16.21
N ALA A 42 2.21 -11.70 14.96
CA ALA A 42 1.91 -10.90 13.76
C ALA A 42 0.44 -10.50 13.62
N ARG A 43 -0.49 -11.39 14.01
CA ARG A 43 -1.93 -11.12 13.94
C ARG A 43 -2.37 -10.06 14.96
N MET A 44 -1.70 -9.98 16.10
CA MET A 44 -1.94 -8.94 17.11
C MET A 44 -1.17 -7.66 16.80
N ALA A 45 0.06 -7.79 16.32
CA ALA A 45 0.95 -6.70 15.95
C ALA A 45 0.30 -5.79 14.88
N ARG A 46 -0.44 -6.36 13.91
CA ARG A 46 -1.18 -5.58 12.89
C ARG A 46 -2.08 -4.47 13.47
N PHE A 47 -2.57 -4.64 14.69
CA PHE A 47 -3.44 -3.67 15.36
C PHE A 47 -2.72 -2.80 16.39
N GLN A 48 -1.39 -2.95 16.49
CA GLN A 48 -0.54 -2.17 17.38
C GLN A 48 0.33 -1.23 16.55
N ASP A 49 0.66 -0.06 17.10
CA ASP A 49 1.60 0.89 16.48
C ASP A 49 2.95 0.26 16.12
N ARG A 50 3.31 -0.84 16.79
CA ARG A 50 4.54 -1.57 16.53
C ARG A 50 4.62 -2.15 15.10
N ALA A 51 3.49 -2.48 14.47
CA ALA A 51 3.50 -2.96 13.08
C ALA A 51 3.63 -1.83 12.04
N ASN A 52 3.53 -0.57 12.46
CA ASN A 52 3.78 0.58 11.58
C ASN A 52 5.28 0.70 11.26
N GLY A 53 6.14 0.16 12.12
CA GLY A 53 7.60 0.22 11.98
C GLY A 53 8.18 1.59 12.32
N GLU A 54 9.43 1.57 12.78
CA GLU A 54 10.20 2.79 13.04
C GLU A 54 10.66 3.45 11.73
N PRO A 55 10.80 4.79 11.69
CA PRO A 55 11.32 5.50 10.52
C PRO A 55 12.65 4.91 10.00
N GLY A 56 12.74 4.70 8.69
CA GLY A 56 13.93 4.11 8.05
C GLY A 56 14.01 2.58 8.13
N THR A 57 13.05 1.91 8.77
CA THR A 57 12.97 0.44 8.73
C THR A 57 12.23 -0.06 7.50
N ARG A 58 12.54 -1.29 7.08
CA ARG A 58 11.83 -1.96 5.99
C ARG A 58 10.34 -2.13 6.30
N LEU A 59 10.01 -2.41 7.55
CA LEU A 59 8.63 -2.50 8.01
C LEU A 59 7.86 -1.19 7.77
N ARG A 60 8.50 -0.04 8.06
CA ARG A 60 7.90 1.27 7.83
C ARG A 60 7.66 1.56 6.35
N GLU A 61 8.64 1.27 5.49
CA GLU A 61 8.48 1.45 4.04
C GLU A 61 7.31 0.63 3.47
N LEU A 62 7.11 -0.59 3.97
CA LEU A 62 6.03 -1.48 3.53
C LEU A 62 4.68 -1.03 4.06
N TYR A 63 4.63 -0.58 5.32
CA TYR A 63 3.43 0.02 5.90
C TYR A 63 2.99 1.27 5.11
N ASP A 64 3.90 2.20 4.83
CA ASP A 64 3.59 3.43 4.09
C ASP A 64 3.05 3.10 2.67
N LYS A 65 3.61 2.08 2.00
CA LYS A 65 3.10 1.60 0.70
C LYS A 65 1.71 0.98 0.80
N PHE A 66 1.43 0.23 1.86
CA PHE A 66 0.11 -0.33 2.11
C PHE A 66 -0.94 0.76 2.34
N VAL A 67 -0.61 1.79 3.15
CA VAL A 67 -1.50 2.93 3.39
C VAL A 67 -1.81 3.64 2.09
N ALA A 68 -0.78 4.03 1.31
CA ALA A 68 -0.98 4.72 0.03
C ALA A 68 -1.84 3.92 -0.96
N ALA A 69 -1.62 2.60 -1.06
CA ALA A 69 -2.41 1.74 -1.95
C ALA A 69 -3.86 1.59 -1.48
N SER A 70 -4.09 1.55 -0.16
CA SER A 70 -5.43 1.44 0.42
C SER A 70 -6.22 2.74 0.33
N GLU A 71 -5.55 3.89 0.51
CA GLU A 71 -6.12 5.21 0.28
C GLU A 71 -6.55 5.37 -1.19
N ALA A 72 -5.67 5.03 -2.13
CA ALA A 72 -6.00 5.12 -3.56
C ALA A 72 -7.24 4.28 -3.94
N TYR A 73 -7.36 3.06 -3.39
CA TYR A 73 -8.55 2.23 -3.59
C TYR A 73 -9.81 2.84 -2.96
N THR A 74 -9.70 3.37 -1.74
CA THR A 74 -10.85 3.90 -0.97
C THR A 74 -11.34 5.23 -1.52
N SER A 75 -10.44 6.09 -2.01
CA SER A 75 -10.77 7.37 -2.64
C SER A 75 -11.42 7.24 -4.02
N THR A 76 -11.49 6.02 -4.58
CA THR A 76 -12.17 5.72 -5.85
C THR A 76 -13.64 5.29 -5.63
N SER A 77 -14.22 5.63 -4.47
CA SER A 77 -15.55 5.18 -4.05
C SER A 77 -16.60 6.27 -3.97
#